data_AF-A0A4S4A3F5-F1
#
_entry.id   AF-A0A4S4A3F5-F1
#
_cell.length_a   1.000
_cell.length_b   1.000
_cell.length_c   1.000
_cell.angle_alpha   90.00
_cell.angle_beta   90.00
_cell.angle_gamma   90.00
#
_symmetry.space_group_name_H-M   'P 1'
#
loop_
_entity.id
_entity.type
_entity.pdbx_description
1 polymer ?
#
loop_
_entity_poly.entity_id
_entity_poly.type
_entity_poly.pdbx_seq_one_letter_code
_entity_poly.pdbx_strand_id
1 'polypeptide(L)'
;MPLLTATTLAILYPFLKELGKKGIEKVVDTSSEKLTEGSISWIKSLFFKDDKPKNALKELIENPDNDEKQNAIKALIENSIEDNPEVKSYIDEIAEKFPHIQNSITNSKNVITGNVNTGGGNFINGDSNQIS
;
A
#
# COMPACT_ATOMS: atom_id res chain seq x y z
N MET A 1 0.75 -6.54 -23.36
CA MET A 1 1.38 -7.04 -22.11
C MET A 1 0.92 -6.09 -21.01
N PRO A 2 0.48 -6.54 -19.83
CA PRO A 2 0.12 -5.60 -18.76
C PRO A 2 1.39 -4.83 -18.33
N LEU A 3 1.29 -3.49 -18.27
CA LEU A 3 2.40 -2.61 -17.89
C LEU A 3 2.71 -2.70 -16.38
N LEU A 4 1.72 -3.13 -15.59
CA LEU A 4 1.82 -3.39 -14.16
C LEU A 4 1.53 -4.86 -13.85
N THR A 5 2.35 -5.46 -12.98
CA THR A 5 2.09 -6.81 -12.48
C THR A 5 1.09 -6.78 -11.32
N ALA A 6 0.40 -7.90 -11.07
CA ALA A 6 -0.47 -8.03 -9.90
C ALA A 6 0.28 -7.79 -8.58
N THR A 7 1.54 -8.22 -8.49
CA THR A 7 2.42 -7.98 -7.34
C THR A 7 2.72 -6.50 -7.15
N THR A 8 3.00 -5.76 -8.23
CA THR A 8 3.21 -4.31 -8.17
C THR A 8 1.97 -3.59 -7.64
N LEU A 9 0.79 -3.96 -8.14
CA LEU A 9 -0.49 -3.38 -7.68
C LEU A 9 -0.77 -3.69 -6.21
N ALA A 10 -0.48 -4.91 -5.75
CA ALA A 10 -0.68 -5.32 -4.35
C ALA A 10 0.17 -4.52 -3.35
N ILE A 11 1.32 -3.98 -3.77
CA ILE A 11 2.17 -3.12 -2.93
C ILE A 11 1.75 -1.64 -3.06
N LEU A 12 1.39 -1.22 -4.28
CA LEU A 12 1.08 0.18 -4.57
C LEU A 12 -0.26 0.63 -3.96
N TYR A 13 -1.30 -0.21 -3.96
CA TYR A 13 -2.61 0.18 -3.41
C TYR A 13 -2.57 0.50 -1.91
N PRO A 14 -1.96 -0.33 -1.04
CA PRO A 14 -1.77 0.02 0.37
C PRO A 14 -0.98 1.31 0.55
N PHE A 15 0.06 1.53 -0.25
CA PHE A 15 0.83 2.77 -0.25
C PHE A 15 -0.05 3.98 -0.59
N LEU A 16 -0.80 3.92 -1.69
CA LEU A 16 -1.69 5.01 -2.12
C LEU A 16 -2.79 5.28 -1.08
N LYS A 17 -3.30 4.24 -0.42
CA LYS A 17 -4.27 4.37 0.68
C LYS A 17 -3.67 5.12 1.87
N GLU A 18 -2.47 4.74 2.31
CA GLU A 18 -1.76 5.45 3.39
C GLU A 18 -1.46 6.89 3.01
N LEU A 19 -1.01 7.11 1.78
CA LEU A 19 -0.68 8.43 1.22
C LEU A 19 -1.91 9.34 1.16
N GLY A 20 -3.05 8.78 0.77
CA GLY A 20 -4.32 9.46 0.79
C GLY A 20 -4.82 9.83 2.19
N LYS A 21 -4.61 8.95 3.18
CA LYS A 21 -5.06 9.16 4.57
C LYS A 21 -4.17 10.10 5.37
N LYS A 22 -2.85 9.94 5.24
CA LYS A 22 -1.85 10.65 6.05
C LYS A 22 -1.28 11.89 5.36
N GLY A 23 -1.47 11.99 4.04
CA GLY A 23 -0.79 12.97 3.21
C GLY A 23 0.63 12.52 2.87
N ILE A 24 1.16 13.07 1.78
CA ILE A 24 2.47 12.65 1.24
C ILE A 24 3.62 12.91 2.20
N GLU A 25 3.60 14.03 2.93
CA GLU A 25 4.67 14.41 3.87
C GLU A 25 4.87 13.34 4.95
N LYS A 26 3.76 12.94 5.61
CA LYS A 26 3.81 11.92 6.65
C LYS A 26 4.20 10.55 6.13
N VAL A 27 3.78 10.21 4.91
CA VAL A 27 4.12 8.91 4.32
C VAL A 27 5.61 8.84 4.00
N VAL A 28 6.16 9.88 3.37
CA VAL A 28 7.60 10.01 3.10
C VAL A 28 8.44 10.00 4.39
N ASP A 29 7.93 10.59 5.47
CA ASP A 29 8.62 10.58 6.77
C ASP A 29 8.55 9.22 7.48
N THR A 30 7.54 8.40 7.18
CA THR A 30 7.36 7.07 7.79
C THR A 30 8.05 5.93 7.04
N SER A 31 8.57 6.16 5.83
CA SER A 31 9.40 5.15 5.16
C SER A 31 10.77 5.09 5.84
N SER A 32 11.23 3.87 6.14
CA SER A 32 12.55 3.62 6.73
C SER A 32 13.69 4.16 5.85
N GLU A 33 13.43 4.29 4.55
CA GLU A 33 14.28 4.95 3.58
C GLU A 33 13.50 6.06 2.86
N LYS A 34 14.10 7.24 2.71
CA LYS A 34 13.48 8.36 2.00
C LYS A 34 13.32 8.01 0.51
N LEU A 35 12.12 8.24 -0.03
CA LEU A 35 11.88 8.19 -1.47
C LEU A 35 12.71 9.28 -2.17
N THR A 36 13.13 9.02 -3.41
CA THR A 36 13.76 10.05 -4.25
C THR A 36 12.81 11.21 -4.51
N GLU A 37 13.37 12.40 -4.75
CA GLU A 37 12.59 13.57 -5.16
C GLU A 37 11.80 13.32 -6.45
N GLY A 38 12.34 12.50 -7.37
CA GLY A 38 11.66 12.06 -8.59
C GLY A 38 10.38 11.28 -8.28
N SER A 39 10.47 10.26 -7.42
CA SER A 39 9.32 9.47 -6.97
C SER A 39 8.26 10.32 -6.27
N ILE A 40 8.69 11.24 -5.39
CA ILE A 40 7.78 12.16 -4.68
C ILE A 40 7.08 13.09 -5.68
N SER A 41 7.83 13.69 -6.60
CA SER A 41 7.31 14.61 -7.62
C SER A 41 6.31 13.90 -8.54
N TRP A 42 6.61 12.67 -8.94
CA TRP A 42 5.73 11.83 -9.74
C TRP A 42 4.41 11.52 -9.01
N ILE A 43 4.46 11.09 -7.75
CA ILE A 43 3.23 10.83 -6.97
C ILE A 43 2.40 12.11 -6.82
N LYS A 44 3.05 13.25 -6.53
CA LYS A 44 2.36 14.55 -6.42
C LYS A 44 1.69 14.92 -7.73
N SER A 45 2.40 14.82 -8.85
CA SER A 45 1.85 15.19 -10.16
C SER A 45 0.67 14.30 -10.55
N LEU A 46 0.74 13.01 -10.22
CA LEU A 46 -0.30 12.05 -10.60
C LEU A 46 -1.53 12.16 -9.70
N PHE A 47 -1.36 12.27 -8.38
CA PHE A 47 -2.47 12.14 -7.43
C PHE A 47 -2.79 13.38 -6.60
N PHE A 48 -2.02 14.47 -6.70
CA PHE A 48 -2.24 15.69 -5.92
C PHE A 48 -2.41 16.91 -6.81
N LYS A 49 -3.14 17.90 -6.31
CA LYS A 49 -3.22 19.25 -6.85
C LYS A 49 -3.34 20.22 -5.69
N ASP A 50 -2.46 21.21 -5.64
CA ASP A 50 -2.41 22.20 -4.53
C ASP A 50 -2.35 21.50 -3.15
N ASP A 51 -1.50 20.47 -3.05
CA ASP A 51 -1.33 19.58 -1.88
C ASP A 51 -2.60 18.85 -1.41
N LYS A 52 -3.66 18.83 -2.24
CA LYS A 52 -4.89 18.08 -2.00
C LYS A 52 -4.96 16.84 -2.89
N PRO A 53 -5.42 15.69 -2.37
CA PRO A 53 -5.61 14.50 -3.18
C PRO A 53 -6.68 14.75 -4.27
N LYS A 54 -6.39 14.31 -5.49
CA LYS A 54 -7.35 14.31 -6.61
C LYS A 54 -8.50 13.33 -6.34
N ASN A 55 -9.61 13.51 -7.05
CA ASN A 55 -10.82 12.71 -6.85
C ASN A 55 -10.57 11.20 -6.98
N ALA A 56 -9.81 10.76 -7.97
CA ALA A 56 -9.49 9.35 -8.13
C ALA A 56 -8.83 8.74 -6.87
N LEU A 57 -7.88 9.46 -6.26
CA LEU A 57 -7.25 9.03 -5.01
C LEU A 57 -8.23 9.08 -3.83
N LYS A 58 -9.07 10.13 -3.74
CA LYS A 58 -10.12 10.24 -2.71
C LYS A 58 -11.09 9.08 -2.75
N GLU A 59 -11.61 8.76 -3.93
CA GLU A 59 -12.55 7.68 -4.15
C GLU A 59 -11.94 6.31 -3.83
N LEU A 60 -10.65 6.11 -4.14
CA LEU A 60 -9.92 4.91 -3.72
C LEU A 60 -9.79 4.83 -2.19
N ILE A 61 -9.56 5.94 -1.49
CA ILE A 61 -9.45 5.92 -0.01
C ILE A 61 -10.79 5.57 0.63
N GLU A 62 -11.88 6.13 0.09
CA GLU A 62 -13.24 5.94 0.58
C GLU A 62 -13.73 4.50 0.34
N ASN A 63 -13.40 3.94 -0.83
CA ASN A 63 -13.79 2.58 -1.19
C ASN A 63 -12.63 1.81 -1.83
N PRO A 64 -11.64 1.36 -1.03
CA PRO A 64 -10.39 0.78 -1.53
C PRO A 64 -10.57 -0.59 -2.20
N ASP A 65 -11.64 -1.31 -1.86
CA ASP A 65 -11.93 -2.64 -2.38
C ASP A 65 -12.86 -2.60 -3.61
N ASN A 66 -13.16 -1.39 -4.12
CA ASN A 66 -13.97 -1.24 -5.32
C ASN A 66 -13.13 -1.40 -6.60
N ASP A 67 -13.47 -2.42 -7.40
CA ASP A 67 -12.76 -2.75 -8.64
C ASP A 67 -12.70 -1.59 -9.64
N GLU A 68 -13.76 -0.78 -9.77
CA GLU A 68 -13.76 0.36 -10.69
C GLU A 68 -12.77 1.45 -10.24
N LYS A 69 -12.70 1.73 -8.93
CA LYS A 69 -11.75 2.71 -8.37
C LYS A 69 -10.32 2.21 -8.50
N GLN A 70 -10.09 0.92 -8.23
CA GLN A 70 -8.79 0.29 -8.45
C GLN A 70 -8.37 0.37 -9.92
N ASN A 71 -9.27 0.07 -10.87
CA ASN A 71 -9.00 0.15 -12.30
C ASN A 71 -8.72 1.59 -12.77
N ALA A 72 -9.42 2.59 -12.25
CA ALA A 72 -9.16 3.99 -12.56
C ALA A 72 -7.74 4.42 -12.14
N ILE A 73 -7.31 4.01 -10.94
CA ILE A 73 -5.96 4.27 -10.44
C ILE A 73 -4.91 3.52 -11.28
N LYS A 74 -5.18 2.26 -11.61
CA LYS A 74 -4.33 1.45 -12.47
C LYS A 74 -4.11 2.14 -13.82
N ALA A 75 -5.18 2.58 -14.47
CA ALA A 75 -5.09 3.27 -15.76
C ALA A 75 -4.25 4.55 -15.69
N LEU A 76 -4.37 5.34 -14.62
CA LEU A 76 -3.54 6.54 -14.41
C LEU A 76 -2.04 6.21 -14.35
N ILE A 77 -1.69 5.13 -13.64
CA ILE A 77 -0.30 4.70 -13.50
C ILE A 77 0.21 4.11 -14.82
N GLU A 78 -0.58 3.28 -15.50
CA GLU A 78 -0.22 2.70 -16.79
C GLU A 78 0.04 3.79 -17.83
N ASN A 79 -0.86 4.78 -17.94
CA ASN A 79 -0.66 5.95 -18.82
C ASN A 79 0.63 6.71 -18.45
N SER A 80 0.91 6.87 -17.16
CA SER A 80 2.13 7.54 -16.71
C SER A 80 3.41 6.78 -17.09
N ILE A 81 3.38 5.44 -17.15
CA ILE A 81 4.50 4.62 -17.62
C ILE A 81 4.68 4.76 -19.13
N GLU A 82 3.57 4.80 -19.88
CA GLU A 82 3.61 5.00 -21.34
C GLU A 82 4.18 6.37 -21.71
N ASP A 83 3.79 7.42 -20.97
CA ASP A 83 4.25 8.79 -21.19
C ASP A 83 5.72 9.00 -20.78
N ASN A 84 6.18 8.29 -19.74
CA ASN A 84 7.55 8.37 -19.27
C ASN A 84 8.05 7.02 -18.73
N PRO A 85 8.99 6.34 -19.42
CA PRO A 85 9.51 5.04 -18.97
C PRO A 85 10.28 5.10 -17.64
N GLU A 86 10.79 6.28 -17.23
CA GLU A 86 11.41 6.47 -15.91
C GLU A 86 10.42 6.23 -14.77
N VAL A 87 9.11 6.35 -15.01
CA VAL A 87 8.08 6.09 -13.99
C VAL A 87 8.16 4.68 -13.45
N LYS A 88 8.63 3.73 -14.25
CA LYS A 88 8.84 2.36 -13.79
C LYS A 88 9.86 2.29 -12.65
N SER A 89 10.94 3.07 -12.69
CA SER A 89 11.94 3.08 -11.61
C SER A 89 11.37 3.70 -10.32
N TYR A 90 10.49 4.70 -10.43
CA TYR A 90 9.78 5.28 -9.28
C TYR A 90 8.84 4.27 -8.62
N ILE A 91 8.11 3.49 -9.42
CA ILE A 91 7.23 2.43 -8.93
C ILE A 91 8.03 1.32 -8.26
N ASP A 92 9.14 0.90 -8.87
CA ASP A 92 10.02 -0.13 -8.31
C ASP A 92 10.64 0.35 -6.98
N GLU A 93 11.07 1.63 -6.91
CA GLU A 93 11.56 2.24 -5.67
C GLU A 93 10.48 2.25 -4.57
N ILE A 94 9.26 2.68 -4.89
CA ILE A 94 8.16 2.69 -3.92
C ILE A 94 7.87 1.26 -3.45
N ALA A 95 7.86 0.27 -4.35
CA ALA A 95 7.63 -1.10 -3.99
C ALA A 95 8.72 -1.68 -3.07
N GLU A 96 9.98 -1.28 -3.28
CA GLU A 96 11.14 -1.67 -2.47
C GLU A 96 11.19 -0.98 -1.11
N LYS A 97 10.77 0.30 -1.03
CA LYS A 97 10.84 1.12 0.20
C LYS A 97 9.56 1.15 1.03
N PHE A 98 8.43 0.76 0.45
CA PHE A 98 7.15 0.52 1.15
C PHE A 98 6.72 -0.95 1.35
N PRO A 99 7.60 -1.97 1.41
CA PRO A 99 7.19 -3.35 1.63
C PRO A 99 6.63 -3.57 3.05
N HIS A 100 6.79 -2.60 3.96
CA HIS A 100 6.31 -2.69 5.34
C HIS A 100 4.78 -2.63 5.54
N ILE A 101 4.00 -2.49 4.47
CA ILE A 101 2.54 -2.76 4.53
C ILE A 101 2.23 -4.24 4.20
N GLN A 102 3.23 -5.10 4.03
CA GLN A 102 3.11 -6.49 4.48
C GLN A 102 3.43 -6.49 5.97
N ASN A 103 2.39 -6.46 6.81
CA ASN A 103 2.43 -6.84 8.23
C ASN A 103 3.81 -6.69 8.88
N SER A 104 4.12 -5.52 9.44
CA SER A 104 5.07 -5.43 10.56
C SER A 104 4.44 -6.14 11.77
N ILE A 105 4.35 -7.47 11.69
CA ILE A 105 4.31 -8.37 12.84
C ILE A 105 5.77 -8.60 13.24
N THR A 106 6.51 -7.53 13.51
CA THR A 106 7.81 -7.61 14.16
C THR A 106 7.58 -7.40 15.65
N ASN A 107 6.80 -8.32 16.25
CA ASN A 107 6.77 -8.72 17.67
C ASN A 107 5.55 -9.55 18.09
N SER A 108 4.56 -9.81 17.21
CA SER A 108 3.42 -10.65 17.61
C SER A 108 3.75 -12.11 17.36
N LYS A 109 4.04 -12.85 18.44
CA LYS A 109 4.31 -14.29 18.35
C LYS A 109 3.15 -15.12 17.83
N ASN A 110 1.92 -14.59 17.77
CA ASN A 110 0.74 -15.38 17.44
C ASN A 110 -0.36 -14.53 16.78
N VAL A 111 -0.50 -14.62 15.45
CA VAL A 111 -1.58 -13.96 14.70
C VAL A 111 -2.29 -15.00 13.84
N ILE A 112 -3.63 -15.03 13.95
CA ILE A 112 -4.49 -15.91 13.17
C ILE A 112 -5.41 -15.03 12.35
N THR A 113 -5.28 -15.10 11.03
CA THR A 113 -5.98 -14.23 10.07
C THR A 113 -7.22 -14.89 9.45
N GLY A 114 -7.69 -16.00 10.02
CA GLY A 114 -8.83 -16.77 9.52
C GLY A 114 -9.79 -17.20 10.63
N ASN A 115 -10.95 -17.74 10.25
CA ASN A 115 -11.93 -18.26 11.20
C ASN A 115 -11.40 -19.51 11.92
N VAL A 116 -11.53 -19.53 13.24
CA VAL A 116 -11.22 -20.68 14.08
C VAL A 116 -12.51 -21.29 14.59
N ASN A 117 -12.73 -22.57 14.30
CA ASN A 117 -13.85 -23.33 14.83
C ASN A 117 -13.31 -24.46 15.71
N THR A 118 -13.44 -24.33 17.03
CA THR A 118 -12.90 -25.32 17.97
C THR A 118 -13.83 -26.46 18.33
N GLY A 119 -15.04 -26.52 17.76
CA GLY A 119 -15.94 -27.69 17.87
C GLY A 119 -16.23 -28.16 19.31
N GLY A 120 -16.05 -27.30 20.32
CA GLY A 120 -16.22 -27.63 21.74
C GLY A 120 -14.93 -27.82 22.56
N GLY A 121 -13.74 -27.62 21.98
CA GLY A 121 -12.44 -27.67 22.68
C GLY A 121 -11.85 -26.31 23.05
N ASN A 122 -10.87 -26.31 23.95
CA ASN A 122 -10.11 -25.11 24.34
C ASN A 122 -9.19 -24.64 23.21
N PHE A 123 -9.23 -23.34 22.93
CA PHE A 123 -8.36 -22.69 21.96
C PHE A 123 -7.27 -21.89 22.68
N ILE A 124 -6.00 -22.20 22.41
CA ILE A 124 -4.87 -21.46 22.97
C ILE A 124 -4.07 -20.86 21.81
N ASN A 125 -4.01 -19.54 21.77
CA ASN A 125 -3.23 -18.76 20.81
C ASN A 125 -2.21 -17.93 21.60
N GLY A 126 -0.92 -18.29 21.54
CA GLY A 126 0.06 -17.78 22.49
C GLY A 126 1.21 -18.77 22.78
N ASP A 127 2.28 -18.29 23.42
CA ASP A 127 3.20 -19.16 24.14
C ASP A 127 2.49 -19.59 25.44
N SER A 128 2.10 -20.86 25.53
CA SER A 128 1.42 -21.49 26.68
C SER A 128 2.19 -21.35 28.01
N ASN A 129 2.20 -20.16 28.63
CA ASN A 129 2.69 -19.99 29.99
C ASN A 129 1.63 -20.44 30.98
N GLN A 130 1.68 -21.72 31.35
CA GLN A 130 1.17 -22.14 32.65
C GLN A 130 2.19 -21.70 33.71
N ILE A 131 1.80 -20.76 34.56
CA ILE A 131 2.53 -20.53 35.81
C ILE A 131 1.99 -21.57 36.80
N SER A 132 2.89 -22.44 37.26
CA SER A 132 2.65 -23.42 38.33
C SER A 132 2.32 -22.76 39.65
#